data_AF-A0A953WN62-F1
#
_entry.id   AF-A0A953WN62-F1
#
_cell.length_a   1.000
_cell.length_b   1.000
_cell.length_c   1.000
_cell.angle_alpha   90.00
_cell.angle_beta   90.00
_cell.angle_gamma   90.00
#
_symmetry.space_group_name_H-M   'P 1'
#
loop_
_entity.id
_entity.type
_entity.pdbx_description
1 polymer ?
#
loop_
_entity_poly.entity_id
_entity_poly.type
_entity_poly.pdbx_seq_one_letter_code
_entity_poly.pdbx_strand_id
1 'polypeptide(L)'
;GRVGDVVGRKNTFLVTMGVMGLSTFVVGLLPGYDSIGIAAPVILIFLRLLQGLAIGGEYGGAAVYVAEHAPPEKRGFNTSWIQTTAVLGLILSLFVIMGARASMAAEDFENWGWRIPFIISIFLLGVSLWIRIKLNESPVFQKMKEEGATSGAPFRESFGEWGNLKTVLIALGLVAGQAVSFYTSTFYLLFFLERMLKVDGLTTNVLVTYGLLIGGPFYVFFGWLSDRIGRKP
;
A
#
# COMPACT_ATOMS: atom_id res chain seq x y z
N GLY A 1 7.36 -2.81 -13.63
CA GLY A 1 8.41 -3.49 -14.38
C GLY A 1 7.80 -4.12 -15.61
N ARG A 2 8.12 -5.35 -15.96
CA ARG A 2 7.81 -5.93 -17.29
C ARG A 2 6.35 -5.82 -17.76
N VAL A 3 5.35 -6.15 -16.93
CA VAL A 3 3.93 -6.06 -17.35
C VAL A 3 3.51 -4.61 -17.63
N GLY A 4 3.97 -3.67 -16.79
CA GLY A 4 3.78 -2.23 -17.00
C GLY A 4 4.49 -1.71 -18.24
N ASP A 5 5.66 -2.28 -18.55
CA ASP A 5 6.47 -1.88 -19.71
C ASP A 5 5.91 -2.45 -21.02
N VAL A 6 5.19 -3.58 -20.98
CA VAL A 6 4.58 -4.25 -22.16
C VAL A 6 3.13 -3.81 -22.42
N VAL A 7 2.32 -3.66 -21.37
CA VAL A 7 0.85 -3.42 -21.47
C VAL A 7 0.51 -1.93 -21.31
N GLY A 8 1.45 -1.11 -20.85
CA GLY A 8 1.25 0.29 -20.50
C GLY A 8 1.09 0.46 -19.00
N ARG A 9 1.77 1.48 -18.45
CA ARG A 9 1.80 1.73 -17.00
C ARG A 9 0.39 1.99 -16.47
N LYS A 10 -0.39 2.85 -17.15
CA LYS A 10 -1.76 3.21 -16.75
C LYS A 10 -2.70 2.00 -16.68
N ASN A 11 -2.65 1.12 -17.68
CA ASN A 11 -3.52 -0.05 -17.73
C ASN A 11 -3.15 -1.07 -16.66
N THR A 12 -1.85 -1.29 -16.45
CA THR A 12 -1.36 -2.17 -15.38
C THR A 12 -1.82 -1.68 -14.02
N PHE A 13 -1.74 -0.37 -13.78
CA PHE A 13 -2.24 0.27 -12.57
C PHE A 13 -3.75 0.09 -12.36
N LEU A 14 -4.57 0.26 -13.40
CA LEU A 14 -6.02 0.08 -13.28
C LEU A 14 -6.37 -1.36 -12.94
N VAL A 15 -5.69 -2.33 -13.58
CA VAL A 15 -5.90 -3.76 -13.31
C VAL A 15 -5.47 -4.12 -11.89
N THR A 16 -4.27 -3.72 -11.45
CA THR A 16 -3.80 -4.05 -10.09
C THR A 16 -4.69 -3.43 -9.02
N MET A 17 -5.10 -2.17 -9.19
CA MET A 17 -6.00 -1.49 -8.26
C MET A 17 -7.37 -2.16 -8.22
N GLY A 18 -7.90 -2.55 -9.39
CA GLY A 18 -9.14 -3.32 -9.49
C GLY A 18 -9.05 -4.67 -8.78
N VAL A 19 -8.00 -5.44 -9.04
CA VAL A 19 -7.76 -6.75 -8.40
C VAL A 19 -7.64 -6.60 -6.88
N MET A 20 -6.84 -5.65 -6.40
CA MET A 20 -6.66 -5.39 -4.97
C MET A 20 -7.98 -4.98 -4.32
N GLY A 21 -8.65 -3.97 -4.86
CA GLY A 21 -9.86 -3.41 -4.25
C GLY A 21 -11.05 -4.37 -4.28
N LEU A 22 -11.25 -5.09 -5.39
CA LEU A 22 -12.28 -6.12 -5.48
C LEU A 22 -11.97 -7.28 -4.52
N SER A 23 -10.71 -7.70 -4.41
CA SER A 23 -10.34 -8.75 -3.46
C SER A 23 -10.64 -8.31 -2.01
N THR A 24 -10.34 -7.06 -1.65
CA THR A 24 -10.67 -6.50 -0.33
C THR A 24 -12.18 -6.48 -0.08
N PHE A 25 -12.96 -6.06 -1.06
CA PHE A 25 -14.42 -6.05 -0.96
C PHE A 25 -15.00 -7.46 -0.78
N VAL A 26 -14.52 -8.42 -1.57
CA VAL A 26 -14.98 -9.83 -1.51
C VAL A 26 -14.66 -10.47 -0.15
N VAL A 27 -13.56 -10.09 0.51
CA VAL A 27 -13.30 -10.53 1.90
C VAL A 27 -14.45 -10.15 2.85
N GLY A 28 -15.03 -8.96 2.69
CA GLY A 28 -16.18 -8.50 3.48
C GLY A 28 -17.43 -9.35 3.27
N LEU A 29 -17.61 -9.90 2.07
CA LEU A 29 -18.76 -10.75 1.70
C LEU A 29 -18.53 -12.25 1.95
N LEU A 30 -17.30 -12.66 2.21
CA LEU A 30 -16.91 -14.07 2.28
C LEU A 30 -17.63 -14.80 3.44
N PRO A 31 -18.46 -15.84 3.18
CA PRO A 31 -19.11 -16.59 4.25
C PRO A 31 -18.10 -17.21 5.22
N GLY A 32 -18.52 -17.39 6.48
CA GLY A 32 -17.69 -18.00 7.52
C GLY A 32 -17.47 -19.49 7.30
N TYR A 33 -16.56 -20.06 8.10
CA TYR A 33 -16.28 -21.50 8.10
C TYR A 33 -17.56 -22.33 8.37
N ASP A 34 -18.45 -21.85 9.24
CA ASP A 34 -19.70 -22.55 9.56
C ASP A 34 -20.64 -22.71 8.36
N SER A 35 -20.51 -21.86 7.33
CA SER A 35 -21.37 -21.89 6.14
C SER A 35 -20.78 -22.71 4.99
N ILE A 36 -19.47 -22.57 4.71
CA ILE A 36 -18.83 -23.16 3.51
C ILE A 36 -17.61 -24.03 3.85
N GLY A 37 -17.35 -24.30 5.13
CA GLY A 37 -16.27 -25.15 5.60
C GLY A 37 -14.89 -24.67 5.15
N ILE A 38 -14.07 -25.62 4.70
CA ILE A 38 -12.68 -25.36 4.29
C ILE A 38 -12.55 -24.43 3.08
N ALA A 39 -13.62 -24.23 2.32
CA ALA A 39 -13.62 -23.28 1.20
C ALA A 39 -13.39 -21.84 1.68
N ALA A 40 -13.88 -21.46 2.87
CA ALA A 40 -13.70 -20.11 3.42
C ALA A 40 -12.22 -19.72 3.57
N PRO A 41 -11.37 -20.46 4.33
CA PRO A 41 -9.96 -20.12 4.45
C PRO A 41 -9.20 -20.24 3.13
N VAL A 42 -9.55 -21.19 2.24
CA VAL A 42 -8.90 -21.33 0.92
C VAL A 42 -9.14 -20.09 0.05
N ILE A 43 -10.40 -19.64 -0.04
CA ILE A 43 -10.74 -18.42 -0.77
C ILE A 43 -10.08 -17.20 -0.12
N LEU A 44 -10.09 -17.10 1.21
CA LEU A 44 -9.42 -16.01 1.92
C LEU A 44 -7.93 -15.93 1.60
N ILE A 45 -7.22 -17.07 1.62
CA ILE A 45 -5.79 -17.14 1.25
C ILE A 45 -5.60 -16.72 -0.21
N PHE A 46 -6.45 -17.22 -1.12
CA PHE A 46 -6.38 -16.84 -2.53
C PHE A 46 -6.56 -15.32 -2.73
N LEU A 47 -7.55 -14.70 -2.08
CA LEU A 47 -7.75 -13.26 -2.11
C LEU A 47 -6.55 -12.49 -1.54
N ARG A 48 -5.93 -12.99 -0.47
CA ARG A 48 -4.71 -12.41 0.11
C ARG A 48 -3.53 -12.46 -0.85
N LEU A 49 -3.37 -13.56 -1.59
CA LEU A 49 -2.34 -13.69 -2.62
C LEU A 49 -2.57 -12.68 -3.76
N LEU A 50 -3.82 -12.51 -4.22
CA LEU A 50 -4.16 -11.52 -5.23
C LEU A 50 -3.83 -10.09 -4.76
N GLN A 51 -4.19 -9.73 -3.52
CA GLN A 51 -3.84 -8.43 -2.93
C GLN A 51 -2.33 -8.21 -2.86
N GLY A 52 -1.57 -9.22 -2.40
CA GLY A 52 -0.11 -9.14 -2.31
C GLY A 52 0.58 -9.02 -3.66
N LEU A 53 0.07 -9.69 -4.70
CA LEU A 53 0.58 -9.54 -6.07
C LEU A 53 0.27 -8.16 -6.64
N ALA A 54 -0.93 -7.63 -6.37
CA ALA A 54 -1.35 -6.32 -6.85
C ALA A 54 -0.55 -5.16 -6.24
N ILE A 55 -0.28 -5.20 -4.92
CA ILE A 55 0.42 -4.10 -4.23
C ILE A 55 1.86 -3.92 -4.71
N GLY A 56 2.55 -5.02 -5.05
CA GLY A 56 3.95 -4.98 -5.51
C GLY A 56 4.13 -4.24 -6.83
N GLY A 57 3.17 -4.39 -7.75
CA GLY A 57 3.18 -3.66 -9.03
C GLY A 57 2.76 -2.20 -8.88
N GLU A 58 1.77 -1.94 -8.01
CA GLU A 58 1.17 -0.63 -7.82
C GLU A 58 2.08 0.34 -7.04
N TYR A 59 2.63 -0.08 -5.92
CA TYR A 59 3.44 0.80 -5.06
C TYR A 59 4.70 1.30 -5.78
N GLY A 60 5.48 0.35 -6.35
CA GLY A 60 6.71 0.69 -7.06
C GLY A 60 6.47 1.55 -8.29
N GLY A 61 5.41 1.26 -9.06
CA GLY A 61 5.02 2.09 -10.20
C GLY A 61 4.67 3.51 -9.76
N ALA A 62 3.93 3.68 -8.66
CA ALA A 62 3.46 4.99 -8.22
C ALA A 62 4.61 5.87 -7.73
N ALA A 63 5.56 5.27 -7.00
CA ALA A 63 6.78 5.93 -6.58
C ALA A 63 7.58 6.48 -7.76
N VAL A 64 7.79 5.66 -8.79
CA VAL A 64 8.48 6.07 -10.02
C VAL A 64 7.70 7.16 -10.74
N TYR A 65 6.38 7.00 -10.91
CA TYR A 65 5.53 7.98 -11.59
C TYR A 65 5.60 9.36 -10.95
N VAL A 66 5.48 9.44 -9.62
CA VAL A 66 5.57 10.73 -8.89
C VAL A 66 6.98 11.30 -8.97
N ALA A 67 8.02 10.48 -8.84
CA ALA A 67 9.40 10.94 -8.92
C ALA A 67 9.77 11.49 -10.31
N GLU A 68 9.21 10.91 -11.38
CA GLU A 68 9.39 11.35 -12.77
C GLU A 68 8.70 12.71 -13.04
N HIS A 69 7.54 12.97 -12.41
CA HIS A 69 6.79 14.22 -12.58
C HIS A 69 7.21 15.32 -11.58
N ALA A 70 7.92 14.96 -10.51
CA ALA A 70 8.34 15.92 -9.49
C ALA A 70 9.54 16.74 -9.96
N PRO A 71 9.54 18.08 -9.74
CA PRO A 71 10.70 18.90 -10.03
C PRO A 71 11.89 18.43 -9.16
N PRO A 72 13.14 18.48 -9.68
CA PRO A 72 14.30 17.88 -9.02
C PRO A 72 14.45 18.29 -7.55
N GLU A 73 14.19 19.55 -7.24
CA GLU A 73 14.30 20.17 -5.91
C GLU A 73 13.18 19.79 -4.93
N LYS A 74 12.11 19.12 -5.38
CA LYS A 74 10.96 18.72 -4.54
C LYS A 74 10.62 17.24 -4.66
N ARG A 75 11.57 16.43 -5.16
CA ARG A 75 11.33 14.99 -5.36
C ARG A 75 11.03 14.30 -4.05
N GLY A 76 11.67 14.67 -2.94
CA GLY A 76 11.44 14.09 -1.62
C GLY A 76 10.15 14.48 -0.99
N PHE A 77 9.82 15.77 -1.04
CA PHE A 77 8.52 16.25 -0.62
C PHE A 77 7.40 15.53 -1.38
N ASN A 78 7.46 15.47 -2.72
CA ASN A 78 6.41 14.84 -3.52
C ASN A 78 6.31 13.33 -3.32
N THR A 79 7.44 12.62 -3.23
CA THR A 79 7.44 11.16 -2.99
C THR A 79 7.03 10.81 -1.55
N SER A 80 7.29 11.68 -0.57
CA SER A 80 6.87 11.44 0.82
C SER A 80 5.36 11.35 0.99
N TRP A 81 4.58 12.03 0.14
CA TRP A 81 3.12 11.93 0.13
C TRP A 81 2.62 10.52 -0.15
N ILE A 82 3.39 9.69 -0.87
CA ILE A 82 3.03 8.28 -1.09
C ILE A 82 2.99 7.55 0.25
N GLN A 83 4.01 7.74 1.11
CA GLN A 83 4.04 7.14 2.44
C GLN A 83 2.97 7.73 3.36
N THR A 84 2.76 9.05 3.29
CA THR A 84 1.72 9.72 4.07
C THR A 84 0.33 9.18 3.74
N THR A 85 0.03 8.88 2.47
CA THR A 85 -1.28 8.31 2.09
C THR A 85 -1.51 6.92 2.70
N ALA A 86 -0.47 6.09 2.88
CA ALA A 86 -0.60 4.82 3.57
C ALA A 86 -0.97 5.01 5.06
N VAL A 87 -0.34 5.98 5.72
CA VAL A 87 -0.66 6.35 7.12
C VAL A 87 -2.08 6.90 7.24
N LEU A 88 -2.48 7.80 6.34
CA LEU A 88 -3.83 8.36 6.31
C LEU A 88 -4.88 7.27 6.07
N GLY A 89 -4.60 6.30 5.18
CA GLY A 89 -5.47 5.15 4.95
C GLY A 89 -5.64 4.29 6.20
N LEU A 90 -4.56 4.08 6.96
CA LEU A 90 -4.63 3.34 8.22
C LEU A 90 -5.41 4.11 9.29
N ILE A 91 -5.18 5.42 9.43
CA ILE A 91 -5.94 6.27 10.35
C ILE A 91 -7.44 6.23 10.02
N LEU A 92 -7.79 6.36 8.73
CA LEU A 92 -9.18 6.26 8.28
C LEU A 92 -9.77 4.90 8.62
N SER A 93 -9.02 3.81 8.41
CA SER A 93 -9.46 2.47 8.79
C SER A 93 -9.70 2.35 10.30
N LEU A 94 -8.82 2.91 11.13
CA LEU A 94 -8.98 2.91 12.58
C LEU A 94 -10.22 3.69 13.01
N PHE A 95 -10.49 4.85 12.41
CA PHE A 95 -11.71 5.60 12.67
C PHE A 95 -12.97 4.82 12.29
N VAL A 96 -12.99 4.15 11.14
CA VAL A 96 -14.13 3.30 10.73
C VAL A 96 -14.33 2.15 11.72
N ILE A 97 -13.25 1.48 12.15
CA ILE A 97 -13.31 0.38 13.13
C ILE A 97 -13.82 0.88 14.49
N MET A 98 -13.30 2.00 14.97
CA MET A 98 -13.73 2.60 16.24
C MET A 98 -15.19 3.04 16.18
N GLY A 99 -15.62 3.66 15.08
CA GLY A 99 -17.02 4.05 14.87
C GLY A 99 -17.97 2.84 14.80
N ALA A 100 -17.55 1.76 14.12
CA ALA A 100 -18.29 0.51 14.11
C ALA A 100 -18.41 -0.08 15.51
N ARG A 101 -17.30 -0.19 16.26
CA ARG A 101 -17.31 -0.70 17.64
C ARG A 101 -18.13 0.16 18.61
N ALA A 102 -18.21 1.47 18.38
CA ALA A 102 -18.99 2.38 19.22
C ALA A 102 -20.49 2.33 18.93
N SER A 103 -20.89 1.83 17.75
CA SER A 103 -22.29 1.81 17.30
C SER A 103 -23.00 0.46 17.48
N MET A 104 -22.30 -0.58 17.93
CA MET A 104 -22.86 -1.91 18.17
C MET A 104 -22.24 -2.58 19.39
N ALA A 105 -22.87 -3.65 19.89
CA ALA A 105 -22.32 -4.45 20.97
C ALA A 105 -21.03 -5.18 20.53
N ALA A 106 -20.16 -5.52 21.48
CA ALA A 106 -18.91 -6.23 21.19
C ALA A 106 -19.16 -7.56 20.47
N GLU A 107 -20.19 -8.30 20.88
CA GLU A 107 -20.60 -9.57 20.26
C GLU A 107 -21.01 -9.39 18.80
N ASP A 108 -21.78 -8.34 18.48
CA ASP A 108 -22.17 -8.05 17.09
C ASP A 108 -20.96 -7.68 16.22
N PHE A 109 -20.03 -6.92 16.79
CA PHE A 109 -18.81 -6.56 16.10
C PHE A 109 -17.95 -7.80 15.76
N GLU A 110 -17.82 -8.73 16.70
CA GLU A 110 -17.08 -9.99 16.51
C GLU A 110 -17.78 -10.91 15.51
N ASN A 111 -19.11 -10.95 15.53
CA ASN A 111 -19.90 -11.79 14.62
C ASN A 111 -19.83 -11.29 13.17
N TRP A 112 -20.08 -10.00 12.93
CA TRP A 112 -20.17 -9.48 11.56
C TRP A 112 -19.64 -8.04 11.39
N GLY A 113 -19.61 -7.22 12.44
CA GLY A 113 -19.24 -5.80 12.32
C GLY A 113 -17.82 -5.58 11.80
N TRP A 114 -16.89 -6.51 12.02
CA TRP A 114 -15.54 -6.47 11.43
C TRP A 114 -15.53 -6.46 9.89
N ARG A 115 -16.63 -6.83 9.22
CA ARG A 115 -16.79 -6.82 7.75
C ARG A 115 -17.02 -5.41 7.18
N ILE A 116 -17.50 -4.47 8.00
CA ILE A 116 -17.89 -3.12 7.57
C ILE A 116 -16.76 -2.38 6.82
N PRO A 117 -15.51 -2.33 7.31
CA PRO A 117 -14.42 -1.64 6.61
C PRO A 117 -14.15 -2.21 5.20
N PHE A 118 -14.29 -3.53 5.04
CA PHE A 118 -14.10 -4.21 3.76
C PHE A 118 -15.22 -3.89 2.76
N ILE A 119 -16.46 -3.79 3.24
CA ILE A 119 -17.59 -3.45 2.37
C ILE A 119 -17.47 -1.98 1.93
N ILE A 120 -17.11 -1.07 2.84
CA ILE A 120 -16.92 0.35 2.53
C ILE A 120 -15.79 0.58 1.52
N SER A 121 -14.79 -0.31 1.44
CA SER A 121 -13.66 -0.16 0.52
C SER A 121 -14.07 -0.11 -0.95
N ILE A 122 -15.25 -0.60 -1.33
CA ILE A 122 -15.74 -0.53 -2.72
C ILE A 122 -15.96 0.93 -3.18
N PHE A 123 -16.41 1.80 -2.29
CA PHE A 123 -16.57 3.22 -2.59
C PHE A 123 -15.21 3.88 -2.82
N LEU A 124 -14.23 3.58 -1.96
CA LEU A 124 -12.86 4.07 -2.11
C LEU A 124 -12.22 3.56 -3.40
N LEU A 125 -12.48 2.30 -3.77
CA LEU A 125 -12.04 1.73 -5.04
C LEU A 125 -12.66 2.48 -6.23
N GLY A 126 -13.97 2.73 -6.20
CA GLY A 126 -14.68 3.46 -7.26
C GLY A 126 -14.11 4.86 -7.47
N VAL A 127 -13.89 5.61 -6.40
CA VAL A 127 -13.25 6.94 -6.45
C VAL A 127 -11.82 6.82 -6.98
N SER A 128 -11.05 5.85 -6.51
CA SER A 128 -9.64 5.66 -6.92
C SER A 128 -9.52 5.33 -8.41
N LEU A 129 -10.38 4.45 -8.92
CA LEU A 129 -10.45 4.11 -10.35
C LEU A 129 -10.87 5.33 -11.18
N TRP A 130 -11.87 6.08 -10.74
CA TRP A 130 -12.33 7.29 -11.44
C TRP A 130 -11.22 8.34 -11.58
N ILE A 131 -10.49 8.62 -10.50
CA ILE A 131 -9.33 9.52 -10.52
C ILE A 131 -8.27 8.99 -11.49
N ARG A 132 -7.97 7.68 -11.45
CA ARG A 132 -6.93 7.09 -12.30
C ARG A 132 -7.27 7.06 -13.78
N ILE A 133 -8.53 6.87 -14.15
CA ILE A 133 -8.96 6.89 -15.55
C ILE A 133 -8.67 8.27 -16.16
N LYS A 134 -8.75 9.35 -15.37
CA LYS A 134 -8.46 10.72 -15.79
C LYS A 134 -6.97 11.08 -15.85
N LEU A 135 -6.06 10.23 -15.36
CA LEU A 135 -4.62 10.48 -15.45
C LEU A 135 -4.08 10.13 -16.85
N ASN A 136 -3.16 10.95 -17.34
CA ASN A 136 -2.40 10.69 -18.57
C ASN A 136 -1.29 9.66 -18.32
N GLU A 137 -0.78 9.00 -19.36
CA GLU A 137 0.42 8.15 -19.20
C GLU A 137 1.66 8.98 -18.84
N SER A 138 2.66 8.35 -18.23
CA SER A 138 3.91 9.03 -17.91
C SER A 138 4.59 9.52 -19.21
N PRO A 139 4.99 10.81 -19.30
CA PRO A 139 5.72 11.36 -20.45
C PRO A 139 6.99 10.59 -20.78
N VAL A 140 7.66 10.06 -19.76
CA VAL A 140 8.87 9.23 -19.92
C VAL A 140 8.54 7.90 -20.56
N PHE A 141 7.42 7.28 -20.18
CA PHE A 141 6.96 6.03 -20.80
C PHE A 141 6.50 6.23 -22.24
N GLN A 142 5.79 7.34 -22.53
CA GLN A 142 5.43 7.70 -23.90
C GLN A 142 6.70 7.89 -24.76
N LYS A 143 7.68 8.63 -24.26
CA LYS A 143 8.96 8.86 -24.94
C LYS A 143 9.75 7.57 -25.15
N MET A 144 9.83 6.67 -24.16
CA MET A 144 10.47 5.36 -24.31
C MET A 144 9.78 4.47 -25.35
N LYS A 145 8.45 4.54 -25.45
CA LYS A 145 7.66 3.80 -26.45
C LYS A 145 7.85 4.37 -27.85
N GLU A 146 7.94 5.69 -27.98
CA GLU A 146 8.25 6.39 -29.23
C GLU A 146 9.69 6.12 -29.71
N GLU A 147 10.64 6.02 -28.78
CA GLU A 147 12.06 5.73 -29.07
C GLU A 147 12.36 4.23 -29.26
N GLY A 148 11.37 3.35 -29.06
CA GLY A 148 11.55 1.89 -29.15
C GLY A 148 12.50 1.30 -28.08
N ALA A 149 12.83 2.07 -27.05
CA ALA A 149 13.84 1.76 -26.04
C ALA A 149 13.32 0.89 -24.89
N THR A 150 12.38 -0.01 -25.16
CA THR A 150 11.91 -0.98 -24.15
C THR A 150 12.90 -2.14 -24.06
N SER A 151 13.57 -2.31 -22.92
CA SER A 151 14.49 -3.44 -22.71
C SER A 151 13.78 -4.78 -22.91
N GLY A 152 14.37 -5.64 -23.74
CA GLY A 152 13.86 -6.99 -24.02
C GLY A 152 14.09 -7.99 -22.88
N ALA A 153 15.00 -7.70 -21.94
CA ALA A 153 15.39 -8.61 -20.87
C ALA A 153 15.66 -7.91 -19.52
N PRO A 154 14.69 -7.13 -18.97
CA PRO A 154 14.91 -6.27 -17.81
C PRO A 154 15.31 -7.04 -16.53
N PHE A 155 14.85 -8.29 -16.38
CA PHE A 155 15.26 -9.14 -15.25
C PHE A 155 16.72 -9.60 -15.37
N ARG A 156 17.18 -9.94 -16.57
CA ARG A 156 18.56 -10.37 -16.80
C ARG A 156 19.53 -9.20 -16.67
N GLU A 157 19.16 -8.01 -17.12
CA GLU A 157 19.97 -6.80 -16.95
C GLU A 157 20.06 -6.37 -15.48
N SER A 158 18.95 -6.46 -14.73
CA SER A 158 18.93 -6.06 -13.31
C SER A 158 19.67 -7.04 -12.39
N PHE A 159 19.54 -8.35 -12.62
CA PHE A 159 20.09 -9.38 -11.73
C PHE A 159 21.32 -10.12 -12.29
N GLY A 160 21.56 -10.06 -13.61
CA GLY A 160 22.66 -10.74 -14.28
C GLY A 160 23.94 -9.90 -14.38
N GLU A 161 23.84 -8.58 -14.22
CA GLU A 161 25.01 -7.70 -14.19
C GLU A 161 25.34 -7.30 -12.76
N TRP A 162 26.59 -7.54 -12.32
CA TRP A 162 27.01 -7.29 -10.93
C TRP A 162 26.85 -5.82 -10.51
N GLY A 163 27.06 -4.87 -11.43
CA GLY A 163 26.87 -3.44 -11.17
C GLY A 163 25.43 -3.10 -10.78
N ASN A 164 24.46 -3.65 -11.51
CA ASN A 164 23.03 -3.45 -11.25
C ASN A 164 22.59 -4.25 -10.02
N LEU A 165 23.06 -5.50 -9.89
CA LEU A 165 22.75 -6.36 -8.75
C LEU A 165 23.21 -5.74 -7.42
N LYS A 166 24.38 -5.09 -7.40
CA LYS A 166 24.86 -4.35 -6.21
C LYS A 166 23.85 -3.26 -5.80
N THR A 167 23.36 -2.48 -6.76
CA THR A 167 22.33 -1.46 -6.51
C THR A 167 21.02 -2.08 -6.01
N VAL A 168 20.61 -3.20 -6.61
CA VAL A 168 19.42 -3.95 -6.18
C VAL A 168 19.56 -4.44 -4.73
N LEU A 169 20.71 -4.99 -4.35
CA LEU A 169 20.95 -5.50 -2.99
C LEU A 169 20.98 -4.37 -1.95
N ILE A 170 21.60 -3.23 -2.28
CA ILE A 170 21.59 -2.05 -1.40
C ILE A 170 20.16 -1.53 -1.23
N ALA A 171 19.41 -1.39 -2.33
CA ALA A 171 18.02 -0.97 -2.29
C ALA A 171 17.15 -1.95 -1.48
N LEU A 172 17.36 -3.25 -1.64
CA LEU A 172 16.65 -4.28 -0.89
C LEU A 172 16.93 -4.20 0.61
N GLY A 173 18.19 -3.98 1.02
CA GLY A 173 18.54 -3.78 2.43
C GLY A 173 17.88 -2.54 3.04
N LEU A 174 17.88 -1.42 2.32
CA LEU A 174 17.24 -0.18 2.77
C LEU A 174 15.71 -0.34 2.89
N VAL A 175 15.07 -0.93 1.89
CA VAL A 175 13.62 -1.16 1.88
C VAL A 175 13.22 -2.18 2.94
N ALA A 176 14.00 -3.25 3.12
CA ALA A 176 13.74 -4.25 4.17
C ALA A 176 13.80 -3.61 5.57
N GLY A 177 14.82 -2.80 5.85
CA GLY A 177 14.93 -2.08 7.13
C GLY A 177 13.76 -1.12 7.37
N GLN A 178 13.35 -0.40 6.32
CA GLN A 178 12.18 0.49 6.38
C GLN A 178 10.87 -0.29 6.61
N ALA A 179 10.68 -1.42 5.92
CA ALA A 179 9.52 -2.28 6.08
C ALA A 179 9.45 -2.88 7.49
N VAL A 180 10.53 -3.48 7.98
CA VAL A 180 10.58 -4.07 9.34
C VAL A 180 10.24 -3.02 10.40
N SER A 181 10.83 -1.83 10.29
CA SER A 181 10.56 -0.73 11.23
C SER A 181 9.08 -0.32 11.21
N PHE A 182 8.50 -0.18 10.01
CA PHE A 182 7.09 0.20 9.84
C PHE A 182 6.13 -0.86 10.38
N TYR A 183 6.34 -2.13 10.02
CA TYR A 183 5.47 -3.22 10.48
C TYR A 183 5.55 -3.42 11.99
N THR A 184 6.74 -3.27 12.57
CA THR A 184 6.94 -3.41 14.02
C THR A 184 6.27 -2.27 14.79
N SER A 185 6.47 -1.02 14.36
CA SER A 185 5.90 0.14 15.04
C SER A 185 4.39 0.25 14.93
N THR A 186 3.80 -0.33 13.87
CA THR A 186 2.38 -0.15 13.55
C THR A 186 1.54 -1.38 13.91
N PHE A 187 1.88 -2.54 13.34
CA PHE A 187 1.06 -3.75 13.48
C PHE A 187 1.47 -4.59 14.70
N TYR A 188 2.77 -4.79 14.89
CA TYR A 188 3.24 -5.57 16.04
C TYR A 188 2.94 -4.85 17.35
N LEU A 189 3.05 -3.51 17.38
CA LEU A 189 2.66 -2.71 18.55
C LEU A 189 1.19 -2.94 18.94
N LEU A 190 0.28 -2.90 17.97
CA LEU A 190 -1.15 -3.16 18.19
C LEU A 190 -1.35 -4.58 18.75
N PHE A 191 -0.75 -5.58 18.12
CA PHE A 191 -0.80 -6.96 18.58
C PHE A 191 -0.25 -7.12 20.01
N PHE A 192 0.89 -6.50 20.31
CA PHE A 192 1.56 -6.59 21.60
C PHE A 192 0.70 -5.98 22.72
N LEU A 193 0.11 -4.80 22.48
CA LEU A 193 -0.77 -4.14 23.45
C LEU A 193 -2.01 -4.99 23.77
N GLU A 194 -2.71 -5.50 22.76
CA GLU A 194 -3.92 -6.29 22.98
C GLU A 194 -3.63 -7.70 23.51
N ARG A 195 -2.65 -8.40 22.94
CA ARG A 195 -2.47 -9.84 23.20
C ARG A 195 -1.53 -10.13 24.36
N MET A 196 -0.48 -9.33 24.53
CA MET A 196 0.52 -9.53 25.58
C MET A 196 0.19 -8.71 26.82
N LEU A 197 -0.03 -7.40 26.66
CA LEU A 197 -0.33 -6.50 27.77
C LEU A 197 -1.81 -6.48 28.18
N LYS A 198 -2.68 -7.14 27.40
CA LYS A 198 -4.13 -7.25 27.67
C LYS A 198 -4.82 -5.88 27.81
N VAL A 199 -4.29 -4.87 27.12
CA VAL A 199 -4.95 -3.57 27.01
C VAL A 199 -6.22 -3.75 26.18
N ASP A 200 -7.30 -3.08 26.58
CA ASP A 200 -8.55 -3.16 25.83
C ASP A 200 -8.37 -2.65 24.39
N GLY A 201 -9.14 -3.21 23.46
CA GLY A 201 -8.96 -2.91 22.03
C GLY A 201 -9.32 -1.48 21.65
N LEU A 202 -10.20 -0.81 22.40
CA LEU A 202 -10.53 0.60 22.12
C LEU A 202 -9.36 1.50 22.48
N THR A 203 -8.83 1.36 23.70
CA THR A 203 -7.63 2.09 24.16
C THR A 203 -6.44 1.81 23.25
N THR A 204 -6.24 0.55 22.84
CA THR A 204 -5.15 0.22 21.92
C THR A 204 -5.30 0.95 20.58
N ASN A 205 -6.48 0.92 19.97
CA ASN A 205 -6.74 1.64 18.71
C ASN A 205 -6.54 3.15 18.86
N VAL A 206 -6.94 3.75 19.99
CA VAL A 206 -6.72 5.17 20.29
C VAL A 206 -5.23 5.49 20.38
N LEU A 207 -4.45 4.71 21.12
CA LEU A 207 -3.01 4.91 21.28
C LEU A 207 -2.26 4.83 19.95
N VAL A 208 -2.57 3.80 19.14
CA VAL A 208 -1.99 3.63 17.80
C VAL A 208 -2.39 4.79 16.89
N THR A 209 -3.65 5.24 16.94
CA THR A 209 -4.12 6.39 16.16
C THR A 209 -3.36 7.66 16.52
N TYR A 210 -3.13 7.95 17.81
CA TYR A 210 -2.31 9.09 18.21
C TYR A 210 -0.86 8.96 17.75
N GLY A 211 -0.26 7.77 17.84
CA GLY A 211 1.07 7.50 17.31
C GLY A 211 1.18 7.80 15.81
N LEU A 212 0.18 7.39 15.03
CA LEU A 212 0.11 7.66 13.59
C LEU A 212 -0.16 9.14 13.26
N LEU A 213 -0.99 9.83 14.05
CA LEU A 213 -1.26 11.27 13.87
C LEU A 213 -0.02 12.11 14.17
N ILE A 214 0.76 11.72 15.18
CA ILE A 214 2.02 12.40 15.51
C ILE A 214 3.09 12.05 14.48
N GLY A 215 3.22 10.78 14.10
CA GLY A 215 4.25 10.29 13.18
C GLY A 215 4.00 10.64 11.70
N GLY A 216 2.74 10.72 11.27
CA GLY A 216 2.33 10.99 9.89
C GLY A 216 2.97 12.26 9.28
N PRO A 217 2.91 13.42 9.97
CA PRO A 217 3.57 14.65 9.54
C PRO A 217 5.09 14.53 9.36
N PHE A 218 5.75 13.63 10.11
CA PHE A 218 7.20 13.44 9.97
C PHE A 218 7.60 12.85 8.63
N TYR A 219 6.73 12.07 7.96
CA TYR A 219 7.02 11.62 6.59
C TYR A 219 7.20 12.82 5.64
N VAL A 220 6.30 13.80 5.71
CA VAL A 220 6.35 15.01 4.89
C VAL A 220 7.53 15.90 5.29
N PHE A 221 7.74 16.08 6.59
CA PHE A 221 8.84 16.88 7.13
C PHE A 221 10.20 16.32 6.70
N PHE A 222 10.45 15.02 6.87
CA PHE A 222 11.70 14.39 6.45
C PHE A 222 11.81 14.28 4.93
N GLY A 223 10.70 14.15 4.20
CA GLY A 223 10.67 14.27 2.74
C GLY A 223 11.21 15.62 2.27
N TRP A 224 10.69 16.71 2.82
CA TRP A 224 11.17 18.07 2.58
C TRP A 224 12.61 18.29 3.05
N LEU A 225 12.96 17.77 4.23
CA LEU A 225 14.31 17.91 4.77
C LEU A 225 15.35 17.20 3.88
N SER A 226 14.98 16.05 3.31
CA SER A 226 15.82 15.32 2.35
C SER A 226 16.14 16.14 1.10
N ASP A 227 15.21 17.01 0.69
CA ASP A 227 15.41 17.90 -0.45
C ASP A 227 16.36 19.07 -0.10
N ARG A 228 16.43 19.49 1.18
CA ARG A 228 17.30 20.59 1.64
C ARG A 228 18.71 20.19 2.02
N ILE A 229 18.87 19.07 2.73
CA ILE A 229 20.20 18.60 3.19
C ILE A 229 20.99 17.97 2.04
N GLY A 230 20.32 17.66 0.93
CA GLY A 230 20.89 16.98 -0.21
C GLY A 230 20.75 15.47 -0.07
N ARG A 231 20.28 14.85 -1.14
CA ARG A 231 20.30 13.40 -1.31
C ARG A 231 21.71 13.07 -1.74
N LYS A 232 22.48 12.33 -0.94
CA LYS A 232 23.77 11.81 -1.43
C LYS A 232 23.51 11.09 -2.77
N PRO A 233 24.38 11.32 -3.78
CA PRO A 233 24.16 10.88 -5.16
C PRO A 233 23.95 9.37 -5.26
#